data_AF-A0A8S9ZHK6-F1
#
_entry.id   AF-A0A8S9ZHK6-F1
#
_cell.length_a   1.000
_cell.length_b   1.000
_cell.length_c   1.000
_cell.angle_alpha   90.00
_cell.angle_beta   90.00
_cell.angle_gamma   90.00
#
_symmetry.space_group_name_H-M   'P 1'
#
loop_
_entity.id
_entity.type
_entity.pdbx_description
1 polymer ?
#
loop_
_entity_poly.entity_id
_entity_poly.type
_entity_poly.pdbx_seq_one_letter_code
_entity_poly.pdbx_strand_id
1 'polypeptide(L)'
;MSENTQTSSSGDSPIDVDEFMTASYLIPARKSVVELLETDKEDESLRKYKETLLPLENGPVIVDPNNPNNVIVKKISLVVDGEVKHSMDLPASTDFTFSIKEGCTYKIRFEFFVQREIVSGLKYLHKVSRLGIGVTRECYMLGSFGPREEIYCCDTSLEEAPSGLISRGKYRVRSLISDDDKNRWLEWSWNIDIDKNW
;
A
#
# COMPACT_ATOMS: atom_id res chain seq x y z
N MET A 1 33.42 -22.99 5.31
CA MET A 1 33.24 -21.67 5.97
C MET A 1 32.65 -20.78 4.90
N SER A 2 31.34 -20.58 4.94
CA SER A 2 30.61 -19.81 3.94
C SER A 2 30.33 -18.45 4.55
N GLU A 3 30.92 -17.40 3.98
CA GLU A 3 30.80 -16.03 4.45
C GLU A 3 29.36 -15.55 4.30
N ASN A 4 28.70 -15.39 5.44
CA ASN A 4 27.39 -14.79 5.56
C ASN A 4 27.58 -13.27 5.46
N THR A 5 27.40 -12.70 4.27
CA THR A 5 27.40 -11.24 4.10
C THR A 5 26.07 -10.69 4.62
N GLN A 6 25.97 -10.51 5.94
CA GLN A 6 24.97 -9.64 6.53
C GLN A 6 25.38 -8.20 6.24
N THR A 7 24.91 -7.65 5.13
CA THR A 7 24.82 -6.19 4.97
C THR A 7 23.87 -5.68 6.04
N SER A 8 24.41 -5.10 7.11
CA SER A 8 23.65 -4.39 8.13
C SER A 8 23.04 -3.12 7.52
N SER A 9 21.93 -3.26 6.78
CA SER A 9 21.11 -2.11 6.43
C SER A 9 20.51 -1.57 7.71
N SER A 10 20.80 -0.31 8.06
CA SER A 10 20.12 0.39 9.16
C SER A 10 18.61 0.25 8.95
N GLY A 11 17.89 -0.37 9.90
CA GLY A 11 16.44 -0.59 9.76
C GLY A 11 15.64 0.71 9.66
N ASP A 12 16.28 1.83 9.97
CA ASP A 12 15.70 3.16 9.94
C ASP A 12 16.04 4.00 8.69
N SER A 13 16.66 3.40 7.67
CA SER A 13 16.87 4.07 6.38
C SER A 13 15.53 4.36 5.68
N PRO A 14 15.43 5.43 4.86
CA PRO A 14 14.29 5.64 3.97
C PRO A 14 13.98 4.43 3.08
N ILE A 15 12.73 4.33 2.65
CA ILE A 15 12.31 3.32 1.66
C ILE A 15 12.76 3.78 0.28
N ASP A 16 13.72 3.07 -0.30
CA ASP A 16 14.04 3.10 -1.72
C ASP A 16 13.15 2.09 -2.45
N VAL A 17 12.36 2.56 -3.42
CA VAL A 17 11.41 1.73 -4.18
C VAL A 17 12.14 0.66 -4.99
N ASP A 18 13.36 0.96 -5.45
CA ASP A 18 14.14 0.04 -6.29
C ASP A 18 14.62 -1.20 -5.54
N GLU A 19 14.69 -1.15 -4.20
CA GLU A 19 14.98 -2.33 -3.36
C GLU A 19 13.87 -3.41 -3.43
N PHE A 20 12.67 -3.05 -3.88
CA PHE A 20 11.48 -3.92 -3.91
C PHE A 20 11.09 -4.39 -5.31
N MET A 21 11.77 -3.90 -6.36
CA MET A 21 11.42 -4.20 -7.74
C MET A 21 12.09 -5.50 -8.20
N THR A 22 11.31 -6.43 -8.77
CA THR A 22 11.80 -7.64 -9.41
C THR A 22 12.00 -7.41 -10.91
N ALA A 23 13.16 -7.80 -11.44
CA ALA A 23 13.60 -7.47 -12.81
C ALA A 23 12.76 -8.06 -13.96
N SER A 24 11.73 -8.87 -13.69
CA SER A 24 10.96 -9.58 -14.71
C SER A 24 9.68 -8.88 -15.17
N TYR A 25 9.16 -7.92 -14.41
CA TYR A 25 7.92 -7.20 -14.77
C TYR A 25 8.21 -6.00 -15.66
N LEU A 26 7.52 -5.90 -16.80
CA LEU A 26 7.60 -4.76 -17.71
C LEU A 26 6.48 -3.77 -17.38
N ILE A 27 6.87 -2.59 -16.90
CA ILE A 27 5.96 -1.49 -16.60
C ILE A 27 5.28 -1.04 -17.90
N PRO A 28 3.94 -0.96 -17.95
CA PRO A 28 3.24 -0.50 -19.15
C PRO A 28 3.55 0.96 -19.47
N ALA A 29 3.46 1.34 -20.74
CA ALA A 29 3.59 2.73 -21.14
C ALA A 29 2.44 3.56 -20.55
N ARG A 30 2.77 4.72 -19.99
CA ARG A 30 1.80 5.66 -19.43
C ARG A 30 0.85 6.14 -20.54
N LYS A 31 -0.45 6.07 -20.26
CA LYS A 31 -1.53 6.66 -21.07
C LYS A 31 -2.49 7.36 -20.15
N SER A 32 -2.95 8.54 -20.56
CA SER A 32 -3.96 9.26 -19.78
C SER A 32 -5.34 8.61 -19.93
N VAL A 33 -6.20 8.84 -18.94
CA VAL A 33 -7.61 8.45 -19.00
C VAL A 33 -8.28 9.00 -20.25
N VAL A 34 -8.00 10.26 -20.59
CA VAL A 34 -8.54 10.91 -21.80
C VAL A 34 -8.09 10.15 -23.04
N GLU A 35 -6.79 9.94 -23.24
CA GLU A 35 -6.26 9.18 -24.39
C GLU A 35 -6.88 7.78 -24.52
N LEU A 36 -7.07 7.09 -23.38
CA LEU A 36 -7.70 5.77 -23.37
C LEU A 36 -9.14 5.82 -23.86
N LEU A 37 -9.92 6.83 -23.47
CA LEU A 37 -11.28 7.05 -23.95
C LEU A 37 -11.33 7.51 -25.42
N GLU A 38 -10.30 8.19 -25.91
CA GLU A 38 -10.21 8.63 -27.31
C GLU A 38 -9.81 7.53 -28.29
N THR A 39 -9.03 6.56 -27.82
CA THR A 39 -8.62 5.42 -28.63
C THR A 39 -9.85 4.53 -28.91
N ASP A 40 -10.01 4.03 -30.14
CA ASP A 40 -11.07 3.08 -30.53
C ASP A 40 -12.51 3.53 -30.27
N LYS A 41 -12.78 4.85 -30.31
CA LYS A 41 -14.12 5.43 -30.08
C LYS A 41 -15.22 4.85 -30.98
N GLU A 42 -14.84 4.39 -32.18
CA GLU A 42 -15.74 3.79 -33.17
C GLU A 42 -16.11 2.34 -32.84
N ASP A 43 -15.38 1.68 -31.94
CA ASP A 43 -15.66 0.30 -31.51
C ASP A 43 -16.61 0.29 -30.32
N GLU A 44 -17.86 -0.12 -30.57
CA GLU A 44 -18.91 -0.17 -29.55
C GLU A 44 -18.54 -1.07 -28.35
N SER A 45 -17.85 -2.19 -28.61
CA SER A 45 -17.49 -3.15 -27.57
C SER A 45 -16.40 -2.60 -26.64
N LEU A 46 -15.38 -1.95 -27.22
CA LEU A 46 -14.31 -1.32 -26.45
C LEU A 46 -14.80 -0.07 -25.71
N ARG A 47 -15.74 0.68 -26.30
CA ARG A 47 -16.37 1.82 -25.61
C ARG A 47 -17.12 1.38 -24.37
N LYS A 48 -18.00 0.37 -24.47
CA LYS A 48 -18.73 -0.20 -23.32
C LYS A 48 -17.81 -0.79 -22.27
N TYR A 49 -16.72 -1.44 -22.69
CA TYR A 49 -15.71 -1.97 -21.78
C TYR A 49 -15.02 -0.86 -20.98
N LYS A 50 -14.63 0.24 -21.64
CA LYS A 50 -14.01 1.40 -20.99
C LYS A 50 -14.98 2.11 -20.06
N GLU A 51 -16.23 2.30 -20.46
CA GLU A 51 -17.30 2.88 -19.61
C GLU A 51 -17.50 2.07 -18.32
N THR A 52 -17.44 0.74 -18.40
CA THR A 52 -17.58 -0.15 -17.23
C THR A 52 -16.41 0.01 -16.24
N LEU A 53 -15.20 0.25 -16.75
CA LEU A 53 -14.00 0.39 -15.92
C LEU A 53 -13.74 1.82 -15.43
N LEU A 54 -14.21 2.81 -16.19
CA LEU A 54 -13.95 4.24 -16.00
C LEU A 54 -15.27 5.02 -16.12
N PRO A 55 -16.09 5.04 -15.05
CA PRO A 55 -17.37 5.75 -15.05
C PRO A 55 -17.15 7.26 -15.00
N LEU A 56 -16.82 7.85 -16.15
CA LEU A 56 -16.44 9.27 -16.31
C LEU A 56 -17.52 10.09 -17.03
N GLU A 57 -18.77 9.62 -17.00
CA GLU A 57 -19.90 10.26 -17.71
C GLU A 57 -20.08 11.75 -17.33
N ASN A 58 -19.58 12.18 -16.16
CA ASN A 58 -19.71 13.54 -15.64
C ASN A 58 -18.38 14.33 -15.57
N GLY A 59 -17.33 13.88 -16.27
CA GLY A 59 -16.02 14.55 -16.30
C GLY A 59 -14.98 13.92 -15.37
N PRO A 60 -13.85 14.61 -15.11
CA PRO A 60 -12.77 14.06 -14.30
C PRO A 60 -13.23 13.90 -12.85
N VAL A 61 -13.05 12.70 -12.31
CA VAL A 61 -13.36 12.45 -10.89
C VAL A 61 -12.32 13.15 -10.02
N ILE A 62 -12.77 14.06 -9.17
CA ILE A 62 -11.93 14.81 -8.23
C ILE A 62 -12.60 14.76 -6.86
N VAL A 63 -11.99 14.02 -5.93
CA VAL A 63 -12.50 13.86 -4.56
C VAL A 63 -11.98 14.98 -3.65
N ASP A 64 -10.75 15.42 -3.86
CA ASP A 64 -10.14 16.54 -3.13
C ASP A 64 -9.40 17.46 -4.12
N PRO A 65 -10.02 18.58 -4.52
CA PRO A 65 -9.42 19.53 -5.45
C PRO A 65 -8.13 20.16 -4.94
N ASN A 66 -7.95 20.26 -3.61
CA ASN A 66 -6.78 20.88 -3.00
C ASN A 66 -5.61 19.91 -2.86
N ASN A 67 -5.87 18.60 -2.92
CA ASN A 67 -4.83 17.59 -2.85
C ASN A 67 -4.21 17.38 -4.24
N PRO A 68 -2.92 17.66 -4.45
CA PRO A 68 -2.28 17.45 -5.74
C PRO A 68 -2.09 15.96 -6.08
N ASN A 69 -2.16 15.06 -5.08
CA ASN A 69 -1.94 13.63 -5.30
C ASN A 69 -3.12 12.97 -6.02
N ASN A 70 -2.78 11.96 -6.82
CA ASN A 70 -3.73 11.11 -7.53
C ASN A 70 -4.33 10.06 -6.59
N VAL A 71 -3.49 9.49 -5.71
CA VAL A 71 -3.89 8.57 -4.64
C VAL A 71 -3.97 9.31 -3.31
N ILE A 72 -5.10 9.19 -2.62
CA ILE A 72 -5.33 9.82 -1.32
C ILE A 72 -5.68 8.73 -0.32
N VAL A 73 -4.69 8.29 0.45
CA VAL A 73 -4.87 7.27 1.49
C VAL A 73 -5.50 7.91 2.71
N LYS A 74 -6.63 7.36 3.17
CA LYS A 74 -7.44 7.90 4.26
C LYS A 74 -7.34 7.08 5.54
N LYS A 75 -7.20 5.75 5.44
CA LYS A 75 -7.17 4.89 6.62
C LYS A 75 -6.30 3.66 6.42
N ILE A 76 -5.67 3.24 7.50
CA ILE A 76 -5.06 1.92 7.65
C ILE A 76 -5.75 1.19 8.81
N SER A 77 -6.03 -0.11 8.62
CA SER A 77 -6.65 -0.94 9.65
C SER A 77 -5.97 -2.31 9.75
N LEU A 78 -5.86 -2.82 10.97
CA LEU A 78 -5.49 -4.20 11.26
C LEU A 78 -6.78 -5.04 11.30
N VAL A 79 -6.88 -6.01 10.40
CA VAL A 79 -8.03 -6.92 10.29
C VAL A 79 -7.63 -8.31 10.79
N VAL A 80 -8.37 -8.85 11.74
CA VAL A 80 -8.14 -10.16 12.36
C VAL A 80 -9.46 -10.90 12.40
N ASP A 81 -9.46 -12.14 11.89
CA ASP A 81 -10.68 -12.97 11.79
C ASP A 81 -11.85 -12.27 11.05
N GLY A 82 -11.52 -11.39 10.09
CA GLY A 82 -12.50 -10.63 9.31
C GLY A 82 -13.00 -9.35 9.99
N GLU A 83 -12.59 -9.06 11.22
CA GLU A 83 -12.97 -7.86 11.96
C GLU A 83 -11.82 -6.86 12.06
N VAL A 84 -12.15 -5.56 11.99
CA VAL A 84 -11.17 -4.50 12.26
C VAL A 84 -10.89 -4.45 13.77
N LYS A 85 -9.65 -4.73 14.16
CA LYS A 85 -9.20 -4.64 15.57
C LYS A 85 -8.63 -3.27 15.91
N HIS A 86 -7.82 -2.72 15.00
CA HIS A 86 -7.27 -1.39 15.12
C HIS A 86 -7.42 -0.64 13.81
N SER A 87 -7.60 0.66 13.89
CA SER A 87 -7.65 1.53 12.74
C SER A 87 -7.07 2.90 13.07
N MET A 88 -6.58 3.58 12.03
CA MET A 88 -6.00 4.92 12.14
C MET A 88 -6.24 5.69 10.85
N ASP A 89 -6.69 6.94 10.99
CA ASP A 89 -6.82 7.86 9.86
C ASP A 89 -5.44 8.39 9.44
N LEU A 90 -5.22 8.53 8.13
CA LEU A 90 -3.96 8.92 7.53
C LEU A 90 -4.09 10.28 6.81
N PRO A 91 -3.00 11.10 6.79
CA PRO A 91 -1.70 10.86 7.43
C PRO A 91 -1.78 10.94 8.96
N ALA A 92 -1.02 10.08 9.65
CA ALA A 92 -1.02 9.98 11.11
C ALA A 92 0.30 10.46 11.74
N SER A 93 0.32 10.64 13.06
CA SER A 93 1.56 10.87 13.82
C SER A 93 2.44 9.62 13.86
N THR A 94 3.73 9.77 14.15
CA THR A 94 4.70 8.66 14.14
C THR A 94 4.57 7.67 15.31
N ASP A 95 3.76 8.01 16.32
CA ASP A 95 3.81 7.37 17.63
C ASP A 95 2.68 6.37 17.86
N PHE A 96 1.81 6.16 16.85
CA PHE A 96 0.75 5.18 17.00
C PHE A 96 1.30 3.75 17.01
N THR A 97 0.58 2.87 17.71
CA THR A 97 0.95 1.47 17.90
C THR A 97 -0.27 0.58 17.67
N PHE A 98 -0.13 -0.46 16.85
CA PHE A 98 -1.10 -1.55 16.80
C PHE A 98 -0.62 -2.70 17.69
N SER A 99 -1.45 -3.11 18.66
CA SER A 99 -1.21 -4.32 19.44
C SER A 99 -1.60 -5.53 18.61
N ILE A 100 -0.70 -6.51 18.50
CA ILE A 100 -0.94 -7.73 17.74
C ILE A 100 -0.68 -8.92 18.64
N LYS A 101 -1.68 -9.79 18.78
CA LYS A 101 -1.50 -11.05 19.49
C LYS A 101 -0.58 -11.98 18.69
N GLU A 102 0.45 -12.51 19.34
CA GLU A 102 1.37 -13.46 18.73
C GLU A 102 0.64 -14.68 18.13
N GLY A 103 1.09 -15.16 16.98
CA GLY A 103 0.48 -16.29 16.27
C GLY A 103 -0.93 -16.04 15.72
N CYS A 104 -1.47 -14.82 15.85
CA CYS A 104 -2.72 -14.48 15.19
C CYS A 104 -2.50 -14.29 13.69
N THR A 105 -3.52 -14.59 12.91
CA THR A 105 -3.52 -14.32 11.48
C THR A 105 -4.20 -12.98 11.21
N TYR A 106 -3.56 -12.09 10.46
CA TYR A 106 -4.07 -10.75 10.19
C TYR A 106 -3.88 -10.35 8.74
N LYS A 107 -4.57 -9.27 8.36
CA LYS A 107 -4.34 -8.50 7.13
C LYS A 107 -4.27 -7.03 7.46
N ILE A 108 -3.58 -6.27 6.63
CA ILE A 108 -3.64 -4.81 6.66
C ILE A 108 -4.64 -4.35 5.59
N ARG A 109 -5.59 -3.54 5.99
CA ARG A 109 -6.60 -2.93 5.12
C ARG A 109 -6.29 -1.47 4.88
N PHE A 110 -6.28 -1.07 3.62
CA PHE A 110 -6.16 0.33 3.21
C PHE A 110 -7.48 0.84 2.65
N GLU A 111 -7.85 2.04 3.10
CA GLU A 111 -8.95 2.82 2.54
C GLU A 111 -8.38 4.07 1.85
N PHE A 112 -8.63 4.23 0.55
CA PHE A 112 -8.04 5.32 -0.24
C PHE A 112 -8.94 5.73 -1.41
N PHE A 113 -8.76 6.96 -1.88
CA PHE A 113 -9.35 7.43 -3.13
C PHE A 113 -8.32 7.44 -4.25
N VAL A 114 -8.80 7.24 -5.48
CA VAL A 114 -8.07 7.56 -6.69
C VAL A 114 -8.87 8.62 -7.42
N GLN A 115 -8.23 9.73 -7.74
CA GLN A 115 -8.82 10.83 -8.49
C GLN A 115 -8.00 11.11 -9.75
N ARG A 116 -8.58 11.81 -10.74
CA ARG A 116 -7.95 12.27 -12.00
C ARG A 116 -7.52 11.15 -12.95
N GLU A 117 -6.46 10.40 -12.64
CA GLU A 117 -5.84 9.43 -13.56
C GLU A 117 -5.89 7.99 -13.02
N ILE A 118 -5.68 7.02 -13.91
CA ILE A 118 -5.47 5.61 -13.51
C ILE A 118 -4.13 5.48 -12.79
N VAL A 119 -4.12 4.67 -11.73
CA VAL A 119 -2.90 4.29 -11.02
C VAL A 119 -2.58 2.84 -11.34
N SER A 120 -1.40 2.60 -11.92
CA SER A 120 -0.93 1.28 -12.33
C SER A 120 -0.01 0.68 -11.29
N GLY A 121 -0.31 -0.53 -10.81
CA GLY A 121 0.56 -1.26 -9.90
C GLY A 121 0.76 -0.58 -8.55
N LEU A 122 -0.33 -0.03 -7.98
CA LEU A 122 -0.35 0.48 -6.62
C LEU A 122 0.14 -0.61 -5.66
N LYS A 123 1.09 -0.26 -4.80
CA LYS A 123 1.76 -1.18 -3.89
C LYS A 123 2.05 -0.52 -2.56
N TYR A 124 2.00 -1.35 -1.53
CA TYR A 124 2.39 -1.01 -0.18
C TYR A 124 3.79 -1.59 0.09
N LEU A 125 4.74 -0.71 0.38
CA LEU A 125 6.11 -1.07 0.74
C LEU A 125 6.29 -0.83 2.23
N HIS A 126 6.90 -1.79 2.94
CA HIS A 126 7.27 -1.56 4.33
C HIS A 126 8.61 -2.14 4.72
N LYS A 127 9.26 -1.45 5.68
CA LYS A 127 10.47 -1.89 6.37
C LYS A 127 10.14 -1.98 7.86
N VAL A 128 10.34 -3.16 8.43
CA VAL A 128 10.12 -3.44 9.85
C VAL A 128 11.47 -3.53 10.54
N SER A 129 11.64 -2.82 11.66
CA SER A 129 12.86 -2.81 12.45
C SER A 129 12.57 -2.99 13.93
N ARG A 130 13.54 -3.55 14.65
CA ARG A 130 13.50 -3.70 16.10
C ARG A 130 14.83 -3.26 16.69
N LEU A 131 14.78 -2.33 17.65
CA LEU A 131 15.96 -1.72 18.25
C LEU A 131 16.93 -1.14 17.20
N GLY A 132 16.40 -0.57 16.12
CA GLY A 132 17.18 0.00 15.01
C GLY A 132 17.72 -1.02 13.99
N ILE A 133 17.57 -2.32 14.26
CA ILE A 133 18.02 -3.40 13.38
C ILE A 133 16.86 -3.78 12.46
N GLY A 134 17.11 -3.82 11.14
CA GLY A 134 16.13 -4.26 10.16
C GLY A 134 15.78 -5.74 10.35
N VAL A 135 14.49 -6.06 10.39
CA VAL A 135 13.96 -7.41 10.57
C VAL A 135 13.37 -7.93 9.27
N THR A 136 12.52 -7.13 8.62
CA THR A 136 11.81 -7.53 7.40
C THR A 136 11.65 -6.34 6.46
N ARG A 137 11.62 -6.63 5.16
CA ARG A 137 11.19 -5.71 4.11
C ARG A 137 10.23 -6.45 3.18
N GLU A 138 9.05 -5.91 2.94
CA GLU A 138 8.06 -6.52 2.03
C GLU A 138 7.37 -5.50 1.12
N CYS A 139 6.88 -5.99 -0.02
CA CYS A 139 6.09 -5.26 -0.99
C CYS A 139 4.80 -6.03 -1.25
N TYR A 140 3.66 -5.40 -1.01
CA TYR A 140 2.34 -5.95 -1.30
C TYR A 140 1.75 -5.22 -2.50
N MET A 141 1.52 -5.94 -3.59
CA MET A 141 0.79 -5.43 -4.75
C MET A 141 -0.69 -5.31 -4.39
N LEU A 142 -1.22 -4.09 -4.42
CA LEU A 142 -2.64 -3.80 -4.20
C LEU A 142 -3.44 -3.87 -5.50
N GLY A 143 -2.82 -3.46 -6.62
CA GLY A 143 -3.38 -3.59 -7.98
C GLY A 143 -3.42 -2.27 -8.75
N SER A 144 -4.20 -2.23 -9.83
CA SER A 144 -4.42 -1.03 -10.64
C SER A 144 -5.83 -0.51 -10.42
N PHE A 145 -5.96 0.81 -10.30
CA PHE A 145 -7.20 1.46 -9.88
C PHE A 145 -7.49 2.66 -10.78
N GLY A 146 -8.72 2.73 -11.28
CA GLY A 146 -9.23 3.91 -11.98
C GLY A 146 -9.71 4.97 -10.99
N PRO A 147 -9.95 6.20 -11.45
CA PRO A 147 -10.51 7.24 -10.61
C PRO A 147 -12.02 7.01 -10.38
N ARG A 148 -12.50 7.15 -9.14
CA ARG A 148 -13.93 7.03 -8.77
C ARG A 148 -14.26 7.80 -7.47
N GLU A 149 -15.53 8.13 -7.28
CA GLU A 149 -15.98 8.90 -6.10
C GLU A 149 -16.03 8.05 -4.83
N GLU A 150 -16.24 6.74 -4.96
CA GLU A 150 -16.29 5.83 -3.82
C GLU A 150 -14.91 5.41 -3.35
N ILE A 151 -14.75 5.29 -2.04
CA ILE A 151 -13.49 4.87 -1.44
C ILE A 151 -13.14 3.43 -1.86
N TYR A 152 -11.89 3.19 -2.25
CA TYR A 152 -11.34 1.86 -2.41
C TYR A 152 -11.03 1.25 -1.05
N CYS A 153 -11.23 -0.06 -0.95
CA CYS A 153 -10.90 -0.86 0.22
C CYS A 153 -10.11 -2.08 -0.27
N CYS A 154 -8.85 -2.20 0.15
CA CYS A 154 -7.96 -3.26 -0.31
C CYS A 154 -7.23 -3.87 0.89
N ASP A 155 -7.18 -5.20 0.93
CA ASP A 155 -6.47 -5.96 1.96
C ASP A 155 -5.14 -6.46 1.40
N THR A 156 -4.09 -6.45 2.21
CA THR A 156 -2.85 -7.19 1.93
C THR A 156 -3.10 -8.70 1.93
N SER A 157 -2.07 -9.45 1.52
CA SER A 157 -2.04 -10.90 1.75
C SER A 157 -2.15 -11.22 3.24
N LEU A 158 -2.70 -12.40 3.52
CA LEU A 158 -2.83 -12.91 4.88
C LEU A 158 -1.44 -13.20 5.48
N GLU A 159 -1.20 -12.70 6.68
CA GLU A 159 0.06 -12.83 7.42
C GLU A 159 -0.17 -13.47 8.79
N GLU A 160 0.84 -14.16 9.32
CA GLU A 160 0.85 -14.68 10.69
C GLU A 160 1.84 -13.89 11.54
N ALA A 161 1.36 -13.34 12.66
CA ALA A 161 2.20 -12.63 13.61
C ALA A 161 3.23 -13.59 14.23
N PRO A 162 4.53 -13.22 14.28
CA PRO A 162 5.54 -14.11 14.83
C PRO A 162 5.25 -14.40 16.31
N SER A 163 5.59 -15.62 16.74
CA SER A 163 5.32 -16.09 18.10
C SER A 163 6.57 -16.45 18.88
N GLY A 164 6.41 -16.53 20.21
CA GLY A 164 7.47 -16.92 21.14
C GLY A 164 8.10 -15.72 21.86
N LEU A 165 8.72 -16.01 23.00
CA LEU A 165 9.27 -15.01 23.92
C LEU A 165 10.25 -14.03 23.24
N ILE A 166 11.02 -14.52 22.27
CA ILE A 166 12.00 -13.72 21.54
C ILE A 166 11.31 -12.75 20.57
N SER A 167 10.22 -13.17 19.92
CA SER A 167 9.50 -12.40 18.90
C SER A 167 8.61 -11.30 19.48
N ARG A 168 8.23 -11.40 20.76
CA ARG A 168 7.41 -10.39 21.43
C ARG A 168 8.13 -9.05 21.60
N GLY A 169 7.36 -7.97 21.62
CA GLY A 169 7.78 -6.60 21.87
C GLY A 169 7.52 -5.66 20.70
N LYS A 170 8.08 -4.45 20.81
CA LYS A 170 7.83 -3.34 19.90
C LYS A 170 8.74 -3.36 18.66
N TYR A 171 8.10 -3.15 17.52
CA TYR A 171 8.70 -3.01 16.21
C TYR A 171 8.32 -1.66 15.63
N ARG A 172 9.26 -1.01 14.96
CA ARG A 172 9.00 0.20 14.18
C ARG A 172 8.82 -0.17 12.72
N VAL A 173 7.73 0.29 12.14
CA VAL A 173 7.37 0.10 10.74
C VAL A 173 7.51 1.43 10.01
N ARG A 174 8.26 1.42 8.92
CA ARG A 174 8.24 2.48 7.91
C ARG A 174 7.38 2.01 6.75
N SER A 175 6.51 2.88 6.27
CA SER A 175 5.46 2.54 5.31
C SER A 175 5.48 3.54 4.16
N LEU A 176 5.34 3.03 2.94
CA LEU A 176 5.22 3.84 1.72
C LEU A 176 4.16 3.24 0.80
N ILE A 177 3.21 4.06 0.36
CA ILE A 177 2.32 3.73 -0.75
C ILE A 177 2.93 4.30 -2.03
N SER A 178 3.22 3.42 -2.98
CA SER A 178 3.88 3.72 -4.25
C SER A 178 3.16 3.04 -5.41
N ASP A 179 3.57 3.32 -6.63
CA ASP A 179 3.07 2.65 -7.84
C ASP A 179 4.22 2.29 -8.81
N ASP A 180 3.87 1.81 -10.01
CA ASP A 180 4.86 1.44 -11.03
C ASP A 180 5.64 2.64 -11.61
N ASP A 181 5.05 3.82 -11.56
CA ASP A 181 5.71 5.09 -11.93
C ASP A 181 6.63 5.63 -10.82
N LYS A 182 6.77 4.87 -9.70
CA LYS A 182 7.57 5.22 -8.52
C LYS A 182 7.10 6.51 -7.81
N ASN A 183 5.83 6.87 -7.97
CA ASN A 183 5.26 7.99 -7.23
C ASN A 183 5.23 7.67 -5.73
N ARG A 184 5.55 8.65 -4.89
CA ARG A 184 5.49 8.49 -3.42
C ARG A 184 4.20 9.12 -2.89
N TRP A 185 3.12 8.36 -2.89
CA TRP A 185 1.78 8.88 -2.58
C TRP A 185 1.59 9.24 -1.10
N LEU A 186 2.08 8.38 -0.21
CA LEU A 186 2.07 8.63 1.22
C LEU A 186 3.20 7.83 1.90
N GLU A 187 4.00 8.51 2.72
CA GLU A 187 5.03 7.90 3.56
C GLU A 187 4.76 8.22 5.03
N TRP A 188 4.82 7.22 5.91
CA TRP A 188 4.65 7.40 7.34
C TRP A 188 5.44 6.35 8.13
N SER A 189 5.53 6.56 9.45
CA SER A 189 6.10 5.59 10.38
C SER A 189 5.11 5.30 11.49
N TRP A 190 5.18 4.10 12.05
CA TRP A 190 4.31 3.65 13.12
C TRP A 190 4.91 2.44 13.84
N ASN A 191 4.20 1.91 14.82
CA ASN A 191 4.70 0.82 15.65
C ASN A 191 3.73 -0.36 15.67
N ILE A 192 4.30 -1.55 15.80
CA ILE A 192 3.59 -2.78 16.13
C ILE A 192 4.11 -3.24 17.49
N ASP A 193 3.22 -3.65 18.39
CA ASP A 193 3.60 -4.31 19.65
C ASP A 193 3.05 -5.73 19.66
N ILE A 194 3.95 -6.71 19.63
CA ILE A 194 3.58 -8.13 19.61
C ILE A 194 3.58 -8.67 21.04
N ASP A 195 2.42 -9.12 21.52
CA ASP A 195 2.28 -9.68 22.87
C ASP A 195 1.50 -11.01 22.85
N LYS A 196 1.53 -11.74 23.97
CA LYS A 196 0.82 -13.01 24.17
C LYS A 196 -0.70 -12.83 24.11
N ASN A 197 -1.18 -11.65 24.49
CA ASN A 197 -2.58 -11.27 24.52
C ASN A 197 -2.78 -10.00 23.67
N TRP A 198 -4.05 -9.67 23.41
CA TRP A 198 -4.44 -8.41 22.77
C TRP A 198 -4.25 -7.21 23.70
#